data_AF-A0A1Q5JMM2-F1
#
_entry.id   AF-A0A1Q5JMM2-F1
#
_cell.length_a   1.000
_cell.length_b   1.000
_cell.length_c   1.000
_cell.angle_alpha   90.00
_cell.angle_beta   90.00
_cell.angle_gamma   90.00
#
_symmetry.space_group_name_H-M   'P 1'
#
loop_
_entity.id
_entity.type
_entity.pdbx_description
1 polymer ?
#
loop_
_entity_poly.entity_id
_entity_poly.type
_entity_poly.pdbx_seq_one_letter_code
_entity_poly.pdbx_strand_id
1 'polypeptide(L)'
;MQLTRTHRILIGLVVAGAVLIAAIGFAGSYAAVRELALSKGFGDFSLVFPIGIDAGICVLLALDLLLTWLRIPFPLLRQTAWLLTAATIAFNGAAAWPDPLGVGMHAVIPVLFVVAVEAARHAVGRIADITADKHMEGVRLTRWLLSPVPTFRLWRRMKLWELRSYEQVIKLEQDRLIYQARLQARYGRAWRRRAPVESLMPLRLAKYGVPLAETGPAGLAAAGIEPALLPPAPEPVAPEPVAPQPVAPQAPPAPAVETAHQHPELPQTATPEEPANHGSPWFAEPVPDKVYEGGYDPNFVPEPDYEPLVDVPEPEHMADTADEWPQEDVEFSELAYEVYAQLSANGGHPNADVLDIHLSDAHNVRHPRSEELLRQLLPYFRQRYTAEQAELEADHIA
;
A
#
# COMPACT_ATOMS: atom_id res chain seq x y z
N MET A 1 -3.02 -13.53 1.54
CA MET A 1 -3.18 -14.99 1.39
C MET A 1 -1.94 -15.68 1.95
N GLN A 2 -2.07 -16.69 2.82
CA GLN A 2 -0.92 -17.48 3.26
C GLN A 2 -0.63 -18.57 2.22
N LEU A 3 0.50 -18.48 1.52
CA LEU A 3 0.95 -19.51 0.58
C LEU A 3 1.35 -20.76 1.36
N THR A 4 0.64 -21.87 1.15
CA THR A 4 1.00 -23.17 1.74
C THR A 4 2.31 -23.68 1.16
N ARG A 5 3.01 -24.60 1.85
CA ARG A 5 4.29 -25.17 1.39
C ARG A 5 4.18 -25.74 -0.03
N THR A 6 3.08 -26.42 -0.35
CA THR A 6 2.80 -26.97 -1.67
C THR A 6 2.74 -25.89 -2.76
N HIS A 7 2.09 -24.74 -2.49
CA HIS A 7 2.05 -23.64 -3.44
C HIS A 7 3.44 -23.05 -3.71
N ARG A 8 4.28 -22.90 -2.68
CA ARG A 8 5.64 -22.36 -2.84
C ARG A 8 6.53 -23.31 -3.65
N ILE A 9 6.43 -24.62 -3.40
CA ILE A 9 7.16 -25.63 -4.16
C ILE A 9 6.69 -25.62 -5.63
N LEU A 10 5.38 -25.56 -5.87
CA LEU A 10 4.84 -25.51 -7.23
C LEU A 10 5.28 -24.24 -7.97
N ILE A 11 5.21 -23.07 -7.32
CA ILE A 11 5.72 -21.81 -7.88
C ILE A 11 7.21 -21.94 -8.22
N GLY A 12 8.02 -22.46 -7.28
CA GLY A 12 9.44 -22.68 -7.51
C GLY A 12 9.73 -23.59 -8.70
N LEU A 13 8.99 -24.69 -8.84
CA LEU A 13 9.13 -25.62 -9.96
C LEU A 13 8.73 -24.97 -11.29
N VAL A 14 7.63 -24.20 -11.32
CA VAL A 14 7.19 -23.46 -12.52
C VAL A 14 8.21 -22.40 -12.92
N VAL A 15 8.73 -21.62 -11.96
CA VAL A 15 9.76 -20.60 -12.22
C VAL A 15 11.04 -21.25 -12.73
N ALA A 16 11.51 -22.32 -12.09
CA ALA A 16 12.69 -23.05 -12.53
C ALA A 16 12.52 -23.63 -13.95
N GLY A 17 11.34 -24.21 -14.24
CA GLY A 17 10.99 -24.70 -15.57
C GLY A 17 10.97 -23.59 -16.62
N ALA A 18 10.38 -22.43 -16.30
CA ALA A 18 10.35 -21.28 -17.20
C ALA A 18 11.76 -20.75 -17.48
N VAL A 19 12.63 -20.65 -16.47
CA VAL A 19 14.03 -20.23 -16.62
C VAL A 19 14.80 -21.22 -17.50
N LEU A 20 14.61 -22.53 -17.29
CA LEU A 20 15.28 -23.55 -18.10
C LEU A 20 14.84 -23.50 -19.57
N ILE A 21 13.53 -23.37 -19.83
CA ILE A 21 12.99 -23.21 -21.19
C ILE A 21 13.54 -21.94 -21.84
N ALA A 22 13.59 -20.84 -21.09
CA ALA A 22 14.15 -19.58 -21.58
C ALA A 22 15.64 -19.72 -21.93
N ALA A 23 16.44 -20.40 -21.10
CA ALA A 23 17.87 -20.60 -21.37
C ALA A 23 18.12 -21.46 -22.61
N ILE A 24 17.40 -22.59 -22.74
CA ILE A 24 17.50 -23.47 -23.93
C ILE A 24 17.04 -22.71 -25.18
N GLY A 25 15.93 -21.96 -25.06
CA GLY A 25 15.39 -21.15 -26.13
C GLY A 25 16.30 -20.04 -26.59
N PHE A 26 16.92 -19.34 -25.65
CA PHE A 26 17.92 -18.32 -25.93
C PHE A 26 19.10 -18.91 -26.69
N ALA A 27 19.66 -20.04 -26.23
CA ALA A 27 20.79 -20.68 -26.91
C ALA A 27 20.44 -21.13 -28.35
N GLY A 28 19.27 -21.73 -28.54
CA GLY A 28 18.79 -22.16 -29.86
C GLY A 28 18.48 -20.97 -30.79
N SER A 29 17.79 -19.96 -30.27
CA SER A 29 17.44 -18.73 -31.00
C SER A 29 18.68 -17.94 -31.40
N TYR A 30 19.63 -17.81 -30.48
CA TYR A 30 20.91 -17.14 -30.74
C TYR A 30 21.63 -17.77 -31.93
N ALA A 31 21.76 -19.10 -31.97
CA ALA A 31 22.43 -19.80 -33.06
C ALA A 31 21.72 -19.56 -34.41
N ALA A 32 20.39 -19.71 -34.42
CA ALA A 32 19.58 -19.56 -35.63
C ALA A 32 19.60 -18.12 -36.18
N VAL A 33 19.38 -17.12 -35.31
CA VAL A 33 19.36 -15.70 -35.70
C VAL A 33 20.76 -15.22 -36.07
N ARG A 34 21.82 -15.70 -35.40
CA ARG A 34 23.21 -15.41 -35.77
C ARG A 34 23.54 -15.94 -37.16
N GLU A 35 23.19 -17.20 -37.46
CA GLU A 35 23.44 -17.80 -38.78
C GLU A 35 22.68 -17.06 -39.88
N LEU A 36 21.42 -16.67 -39.60
CA LEU A 36 20.65 -15.80 -40.49
C LEU A 36 21.35 -14.45 -40.70
N ALA A 37 21.81 -13.78 -39.65
CA ALA A 37 22.50 -12.50 -39.75
C ALA A 37 23.81 -12.61 -40.55
N LEU A 38 24.59 -13.69 -40.34
CA LEU A 38 25.79 -14.00 -41.13
C LEU A 38 25.44 -14.15 -42.62
N SER A 39 24.38 -14.91 -42.93
CA SER A 39 23.93 -15.12 -44.33
C SER A 39 23.49 -13.82 -45.01
N LYS A 40 23.02 -12.84 -44.23
CA LYS A 40 22.56 -11.52 -44.69
C LYS A 40 23.68 -10.49 -44.78
N GLY A 41 24.93 -10.87 -44.53
CA GLY A 41 26.10 -10.00 -44.67
C GLY A 41 26.36 -9.10 -43.47
N PHE A 42 25.87 -9.44 -42.27
CA PHE A 42 26.10 -8.62 -41.06
C PHE A 42 27.54 -8.75 -40.52
N GLY A 43 28.34 -9.68 -41.03
CA GLY A 43 29.74 -9.87 -40.61
C GLY A 43 29.86 -10.09 -39.10
N ASP A 44 30.80 -9.40 -38.44
CA ASP A 44 31.03 -9.49 -37.00
C ASP A 44 29.82 -9.05 -36.16
N PHE A 45 28.97 -8.17 -36.70
CA PHE A 45 27.76 -7.71 -36.01
C PHE A 45 26.74 -8.84 -35.80
N SER A 46 26.84 -9.95 -36.54
CA SER A 46 26.00 -11.15 -36.34
C SER A 46 26.12 -11.78 -34.94
N LEU A 47 27.24 -11.56 -34.23
CA LEU A 47 27.45 -12.04 -32.87
C LEU A 47 26.62 -11.25 -31.85
N VAL A 48 26.52 -9.94 -32.05
CA VAL A 48 25.83 -9.03 -31.11
C VAL A 48 24.38 -8.76 -31.50
N PHE A 49 24.00 -8.97 -32.76
CA PHE A 49 22.66 -8.68 -33.25
C PHE A 49 21.55 -9.45 -32.50
N PRO A 50 21.61 -10.79 -32.32
CA PRO A 50 20.61 -11.51 -31.54
C PRO A 50 20.58 -11.04 -30.07
N ILE A 51 21.76 -10.77 -29.50
CA ILE A 51 21.90 -10.31 -28.12
C ILE A 51 21.22 -8.95 -27.93
N GLY A 52 21.41 -8.02 -28.87
CA GLY A 52 20.78 -6.70 -28.82
C GLY A 52 19.26 -6.75 -28.85
N ILE A 53 18.69 -7.65 -29.67
CA ILE A 53 17.24 -7.85 -29.74
C ILE A 53 16.71 -8.43 -28.43
N ASP A 54 17.30 -9.53 -27.94
CA ASP A 54 16.84 -10.20 -26.73
C ASP A 54 17.05 -9.35 -25.47
N ALA A 55 18.16 -8.61 -25.39
CA ALA A 55 18.38 -7.65 -24.31
C ALA A 55 17.31 -6.55 -24.32
N GLY A 56 16.97 -6.02 -25.51
CA GLY A 56 15.88 -5.05 -25.68
C GLY A 56 14.53 -5.62 -25.21
N ILE A 57 14.19 -6.85 -25.60
CA ILE A 57 12.97 -7.53 -25.15
C ILE A 57 12.99 -7.71 -23.62
N CYS A 58 14.08 -8.21 -23.04
CA CYS A 58 14.22 -8.41 -21.60
C CYS A 58 14.03 -7.11 -20.81
N VAL A 59 14.66 -6.01 -21.24
CA VAL A 59 14.52 -4.69 -20.60
C VAL A 59 13.07 -4.18 -20.70
N LEU A 60 12.46 -4.25 -21.89
CA LEU A 60 11.08 -3.79 -22.08
C LEU A 60 10.08 -4.61 -21.25
N LEU A 61 10.26 -5.93 -21.18
CA LEU A 61 9.41 -6.82 -20.39
C LEU A 61 9.63 -6.64 -18.88
N ALA A 62 10.87 -6.44 -18.44
CA ALA A 62 11.17 -6.16 -17.03
C ALA A 62 10.56 -4.83 -16.60
N LEU A 63 10.69 -3.78 -17.42
CA LEU A 63 10.07 -2.49 -17.17
C LEU A 63 8.54 -2.59 -17.21
N ASP A 64 7.98 -3.32 -18.16
CA ASP A 64 6.53 -3.57 -18.21
C ASP A 64 6.01 -4.32 -16.97
N LEU A 65 6.75 -5.30 -16.47
CA LEU A 65 6.44 -6.00 -15.22
C LEU A 65 6.55 -5.09 -14.00
N LEU A 66 7.59 -4.25 -13.96
CA LEU A 66 7.81 -3.25 -12.92
C LEU A 66 6.69 -2.20 -12.90
N LEU A 67 6.34 -1.63 -14.05
CA LEU A 67 5.24 -0.66 -14.13
C LEU A 67 3.88 -1.29 -13.81
N THR A 68 3.69 -2.57 -14.18
CA THR A 68 2.51 -3.34 -13.76
C THR A 68 2.50 -3.52 -12.24
N TRP A 69 3.64 -3.79 -11.62
CA TRP A 69 3.80 -3.86 -10.16
C TRP A 69 3.51 -2.51 -9.47
N LEU A 70 4.00 -1.42 -10.05
CA LEU A 70 3.80 -0.04 -9.58
C LEU A 70 2.41 0.53 -9.93
N ARG A 71 1.59 -0.20 -10.70
CA ARG A 71 0.27 0.22 -11.20
C ARG A 71 0.28 1.49 -12.06
N ILE A 72 1.34 1.69 -12.83
CA ILE A 72 1.44 2.78 -13.81
C ILE A 72 1.14 2.20 -15.20
N PRO A 73 -0.03 2.49 -15.81
CA PRO A 73 -0.38 1.93 -17.10
C PRO A 73 0.42 2.61 -18.23
N PHE A 74 1.42 1.91 -18.77
CA PHE A 74 2.19 2.41 -19.92
C PHE A 74 2.24 1.39 -21.07
N PRO A 75 1.21 1.40 -21.95
CA PRO A 75 1.01 0.35 -22.96
C PRO A 75 2.04 0.35 -24.09
N LEU A 76 2.81 1.43 -24.26
CA LEU A 76 3.80 1.56 -25.33
C LEU A 76 4.93 0.54 -25.17
N LEU A 77 5.42 0.30 -23.94
CA LEU A 77 6.44 -0.74 -23.69
C LEU A 77 5.98 -2.11 -24.15
N ARG A 78 4.71 -2.44 -23.87
CA ARG A 78 4.10 -3.70 -24.28
C ARG A 78 4.03 -3.82 -25.79
N GLN A 79 3.54 -2.79 -26.47
CA GLN A 79 3.43 -2.80 -27.93
C GLN A 79 4.80 -2.97 -28.59
N THR A 80 5.81 -2.26 -28.09
CA THR A 80 7.19 -2.38 -28.57
C THR A 80 7.75 -3.76 -28.27
N ALA A 81 7.58 -4.31 -27.05
CA ALA A 81 8.01 -5.67 -26.71
C ALA A 81 7.34 -6.72 -27.62
N TRP A 82 6.04 -6.61 -27.89
CA TRP A 82 5.32 -7.48 -28.82
C TRP A 82 5.85 -7.39 -30.25
N LEU A 83 6.20 -6.19 -30.71
CA LEU A 83 6.79 -6.00 -32.03
C LEU A 83 8.17 -6.68 -32.12
N LEU A 84 9.06 -6.45 -31.15
CA LEU A 84 10.38 -7.11 -31.14
C LEU A 84 10.26 -8.63 -31.02
N THR A 85 9.31 -9.11 -30.21
CA THR A 85 9.05 -10.54 -30.05
C THR A 85 8.53 -11.16 -31.33
N ALA A 86 7.60 -10.51 -32.03
CA ALA A 86 7.10 -10.96 -33.32
C ALA A 86 8.23 -11.01 -34.37
N ALA A 87 9.12 -10.01 -34.37
CA ALA A 87 10.31 -10.01 -35.22
C ALA A 87 11.25 -11.18 -34.88
N THR A 88 11.45 -11.47 -33.58
CA THR A 88 12.29 -12.59 -33.12
C THR A 88 11.74 -13.94 -33.55
N ILE A 89 10.42 -14.15 -33.44
CA ILE A 89 9.74 -15.34 -33.95
C ILE A 89 9.95 -15.47 -35.46
N ALA A 90 9.81 -14.36 -36.19
CA ALA A 90 10.01 -14.33 -37.64
C ALA A 90 11.46 -14.63 -38.04
N PHE A 91 12.47 -14.10 -37.33
CA PHE A 91 13.88 -14.40 -37.58
C PHE A 91 14.22 -15.86 -37.31
N ASN A 92 13.71 -16.42 -36.22
CA ASN A 92 13.87 -17.84 -35.90
C ASN A 92 13.24 -18.73 -36.97
N GLY A 93 12.00 -18.43 -37.39
CA GLY A 93 11.36 -19.16 -38.46
C GLY A 93 12.12 -19.02 -39.80
N ALA A 94 12.58 -17.82 -40.12
CA ALA A 94 13.28 -17.52 -41.37
C ALA A 94 14.62 -18.26 -41.49
N ALA A 95 15.27 -18.63 -40.37
CA ALA A 95 16.51 -19.41 -40.39
C ALA A 95 16.33 -20.81 -41.02
N ALA A 96 15.12 -21.37 -40.98
CA ALA A 96 14.78 -22.67 -41.57
C ALA A 96 13.95 -22.56 -42.86
N TRP A 97 13.75 -21.36 -43.39
CA TRP A 97 13.02 -21.17 -44.65
C TRP A 97 13.82 -21.75 -45.84
N PRO A 98 13.19 -22.48 -46.80
CA PRO A 98 11.74 -22.61 -47.03
C PRO A 98 11.06 -23.86 -46.43
N ASP A 99 11.70 -24.62 -45.55
CA ASP A 99 11.09 -25.81 -44.93
C ASP A 99 10.00 -25.42 -43.91
N PRO A 100 8.70 -25.67 -44.18
CA PRO A 100 7.62 -25.25 -43.29
C PRO A 100 7.69 -25.90 -41.90
N LEU A 101 8.20 -27.14 -41.82
CA LEU A 101 8.34 -27.85 -40.55
C LEU A 101 9.46 -27.22 -39.72
N GLY A 102 10.65 -27.02 -40.31
CA GLY A 102 11.76 -26.32 -39.68
C GLY A 102 11.39 -24.92 -39.20
N VAL A 103 10.69 -24.13 -40.02
CA VAL A 103 10.17 -22.80 -39.65
C VAL A 103 9.33 -22.90 -38.37
N GLY A 104 8.42 -23.88 -38.31
CA GLY A 104 7.61 -24.14 -37.13
C GLY A 104 8.46 -24.52 -35.91
N MET A 105 9.40 -25.47 -36.06
CA MET A 105 10.25 -25.95 -34.97
C MET A 105 11.09 -24.84 -34.33
N HIS A 106 11.67 -23.94 -35.13
CA HIS A 106 12.44 -22.81 -34.61
C HIS A 106 11.54 -21.71 -34.00
N ALA A 107 10.31 -21.55 -34.47
CA ALA A 107 9.36 -20.57 -33.92
C ALA A 107 8.74 -20.98 -32.58
N VAL A 108 8.63 -22.28 -32.29
CA VAL A 108 7.96 -22.79 -31.08
C VAL A 108 8.60 -22.27 -29.80
N ILE A 109 9.94 -22.25 -29.72
CA ILE A 109 10.60 -21.91 -28.45
C ILE A 109 10.38 -20.43 -28.06
N PRO A 110 10.55 -19.45 -28.97
CA PRO A 110 10.17 -18.07 -28.68
C PRO A 110 8.69 -17.91 -28.30
N VAL A 111 7.77 -18.66 -28.94
CA VAL A 111 6.34 -18.62 -28.57
C VAL A 111 6.11 -19.11 -27.13
N LEU A 112 6.79 -20.18 -26.70
CA LEU A 112 6.71 -20.66 -25.32
C LEU A 112 7.18 -19.60 -24.32
N PHE A 113 8.23 -18.85 -24.66
CA PHE A 113 8.69 -17.71 -23.85
C PHE A 113 7.61 -16.63 -23.70
N VAL A 114 6.93 -16.25 -24.79
CA VAL A 114 5.82 -15.26 -24.74
C VAL A 114 4.72 -15.72 -23.79
N VAL A 115 4.30 -16.98 -23.89
CA VAL A 115 3.25 -17.54 -23.04
C VAL A 115 3.67 -17.51 -21.57
N ALA A 116 4.92 -17.87 -21.27
CA ALA A 116 5.44 -17.84 -19.90
C ALA A 116 5.48 -16.42 -19.31
N VAL A 117 5.95 -15.44 -20.08
CA VAL A 117 6.00 -14.04 -19.66
C VAL A 117 4.59 -13.46 -19.48
N GLU A 118 3.66 -13.73 -20.39
CA GLU A 118 2.28 -13.24 -20.29
C GLU A 118 1.57 -13.84 -19.05
N ALA A 119 1.82 -15.12 -18.76
CA ALA A 119 1.35 -15.76 -17.53
C ALA A 119 1.95 -15.11 -16.28
N ALA A 120 3.26 -14.83 -16.27
CA ALA A 120 3.92 -14.14 -15.17
C ALA A 120 3.37 -12.73 -14.95
N ARG A 121 3.17 -11.97 -16.03
CA ARG A 121 2.55 -10.65 -15.99
C ARG A 121 1.13 -10.73 -15.44
N HIS A 122 0.31 -11.67 -15.92
CA HIS A 122 -1.05 -11.85 -15.43
C HIS A 122 -1.07 -12.14 -13.93
N ALA A 123 -0.16 -13.01 -13.46
CA ALA A 123 -0.01 -13.30 -12.04
C ALA A 123 0.42 -12.06 -11.23
N VAL A 124 1.40 -11.29 -11.71
CA VAL A 124 1.87 -10.05 -11.06
C VAL A 124 0.78 -8.99 -11.02
N GLY A 125 0.05 -8.76 -12.12
CA GLY A 125 -1.07 -7.84 -12.16
C GLY A 125 -2.15 -8.21 -11.14
N ARG A 126 -2.49 -9.50 -11.03
CA ARG A 126 -3.44 -10.00 -10.02
C ARG A 126 -2.91 -9.78 -8.59
N ILE A 127 -1.63 -10.03 -8.33
CA ILE A 127 -1.03 -9.81 -7.01
C ILE A 127 -1.02 -8.30 -6.67
N ALA A 128 -0.65 -7.46 -7.63
CA ALA A 128 -0.67 -6.01 -7.49
C ALA A 128 -2.09 -5.51 -7.20
N ASP A 129 -3.12 -6.01 -7.88
CA ASP A 129 -4.52 -5.67 -7.61
C ASP A 129 -5.01 -6.16 -6.24
N ILE A 130 -4.62 -7.37 -5.81
CA ILE A 130 -5.01 -7.92 -4.50
C ILE A 130 -4.35 -7.16 -3.34
N THR A 131 -3.11 -6.71 -3.53
CA THR A 131 -2.42 -5.87 -2.53
C THR A 131 -3.04 -4.46 -2.49
N ALA A 132 -3.88 -4.12 -3.48
CA ALA A 132 -4.60 -2.87 -3.64
C ALA A 132 -5.96 -2.83 -2.94
N ASP A 133 -6.31 -3.78 -2.06
CA ASP A 133 -7.63 -3.89 -1.43
C ASP A 133 -7.94 -2.77 -0.41
N LYS A 134 -7.46 -1.56 -0.72
CA LYS A 134 -7.92 -0.24 -0.25
C LYS A 134 -8.73 0.45 -1.36
N HIS A 135 -9.45 -0.30 -2.19
CA HIS A 135 -10.38 0.28 -3.14
C HIS A 135 -11.57 0.89 -2.37
N MET A 136 -11.79 2.19 -2.56
CA MET A 136 -13.08 2.82 -2.30
C MET A 136 -14.15 2.01 -3.05
N GLU A 137 -14.91 1.17 -2.35
CA GLU A 137 -16.05 0.50 -2.95
C GLU A 137 -17.03 1.57 -3.46
N GLY A 138 -17.01 1.80 -4.77
CA GLY A 138 -17.94 2.70 -5.43
C GLY A 138 -19.36 2.20 -5.19
N VAL A 139 -20.28 3.12 -4.91
CA VAL A 139 -21.69 2.77 -4.69
C VAL A 139 -22.22 2.01 -5.92
N ARG A 140 -22.73 0.78 -5.70
CA ARG A 140 -23.20 -0.15 -6.76
C ARG A 140 -24.01 0.57 -7.85
N LEU A 141 -23.60 0.40 -9.12
CA LEU A 141 -24.25 0.97 -10.30
C LEU A 141 -25.76 0.64 -10.40
N THR A 142 -26.16 -0.56 -9.97
CA THR A 142 -27.58 -0.96 -9.93
C THR A 142 -28.42 -0.04 -9.04
N ARG A 143 -27.82 0.53 -7.99
CA ARG A 143 -28.48 1.40 -7.02
C ARG A 143 -28.61 2.84 -7.54
N TRP A 144 -27.66 3.27 -8.36
CA TRP A 144 -27.78 4.51 -9.15
C TRP A 144 -28.98 4.44 -10.10
N LEU A 145 -29.22 3.28 -10.71
CA LEU A 145 -30.36 3.07 -11.61
C LEU A 145 -31.70 3.00 -10.85
N LEU A 146 -31.76 2.23 -9.76
CA LEU A 146 -33.00 1.97 -9.02
C LEU A 146 -33.38 3.06 -8.01
N SER A 147 -32.40 3.85 -7.53
CA SER A 147 -32.60 4.86 -6.48
C SER A 147 -31.57 6.00 -6.56
N PRO A 148 -31.59 6.82 -7.63
CA PRO A 148 -30.55 7.81 -7.90
C PRO A 148 -30.40 8.85 -6.78
N VAL A 149 -31.51 9.37 -6.24
CA VAL A 149 -31.48 10.45 -5.22
C VAL A 149 -30.92 9.99 -3.86
N PRO A 150 -31.33 8.84 -3.27
CA PRO A 150 -30.71 8.31 -2.06
C PRO A 150 -29.23 7.95 -2.27
N THR A 151 -28.89 7.42 -3.43
CA THR A 151 -27.54 7.00 -3.81
C THR A 151 -26.60 8.20 -3.91
N PHE A 152 -27.03 9.30 -4.52
CA PHE A 152 -26.26 10.54 -4.58
C PHE A 152 -26.00 11.13 -3.19
N ARG A 153 -27.00 11.13 -2.30
CA ARG A 153 -26.82 11.61 -0.92
C ARG A 153 -25.82 10.75 -0.14
N LEU A 154 -25.83 9.44 -0.35
CA LEU A 154 -24.87 8.50 0.24
C LEU A 154 -23.47 8.76 -0.28
N TRP A 155 -23.30 8.81 -1.60
CA TRP A 155 -22.03 9.07 -2.28
C TRP A 155 -21.43 10.42 -1.84
N ARG A 156 -22.24 11.47 -1.77
CA ARG A 156 -21.79 12.80 -1.31
C ARG A 156 -21.27 12.74 0.13
N ARG A 157 -21.91 11.97 1.02
CA ARG A 157 -21.43 11.79 2.40
C ARG A 157 -20.16 10.95 2.48
N MET A 158 -20.06 9.87 1.70
CA MET A 158 -18.84 9.07 1.58
C MET A 158 -17.64 9.92 1.15
N LYS A 159 -17.84 10.80 0.16
CA LYS A 159 -16.82 11.73 -0.33
C LYS A 159 -16.46 12.83 0.66
N LEU A 160 -17.42 13.35 1.42
CA LEU A 160 -17.17 14.40 2.42
C LEU A 160 -16.50 13.88 3.69
N TRP A 161 -16.65 12.59 4.01
CA TRP A 161 -16.14 12.00 5.25
C TRP A 161 -14.96 11.04 5.03
N GLU A 162 -14.42 10.98 3.80
CA GLU A 162 -13.37 10.04 3.38
C GLU A 162 -13.61 8.57 3.80
N LEU A 163 -14.87 8.17 3.99
CA LEU A 163 -15.21 6.83 4.44
C LEU A 163 -14.94 5.84 3.30
N ARG A 164 -13.95 4.97 3.52
CA ARG A 164 -13.33 4.14 2.48
C ARG A 164 -14.09 2.85 2.17
N SER A 165 -15.09 2.47 2.99
CA SER A 165 -15.88 1.24 2.81
C SER A 165 -17.39 1.51 2.72
N TYR A 166 -18.04 0.91 1.73
CA TYR A 166 -19.49 1.01 1.51
C TYR A 166 -20.30 0.28 2.60
N GLU A 167 -19.82 -0.88 3.05
CA GLU A 167 -20.36 -1.64 4.20
C GLU A 167 -20.41 -0.77 5.47
N GLN A 168 -19.33 -0.03 5.76
CA GLN A 168 -19.28 0.88 6.91
C GLN A 168 -20.38 1.95 6.83
N VAL A 169 -20.65 2.49 5.64
CA VAL A 169 -21.66 3.53 5.46
C VAL A 169 -23.08 2.97 5.63
N ILE A 170 -23.33 1.75 5.15
CA ILE A 170 -24.60 1.05 5.40
C ILE A 170 -24.80 0.83 6.89
N LYS A 171 -23.78 0.33 7.59
CA LYS A 171 -23.84 0.07 9.03
C LYS A 171 -24.12 1.35 9.81
N LEU A 172 -23.44 2.45 9.48
CA LEU A 172 -23.68 3.76 10.10
C LEU A 172 -25.12 4.28 9.85
N GLU A 173 -25.68 4.09 8.66
CA GLU A 173 -27.08 4.50 8.40
C GLU A 173 -28.09 3.56 9.07
N GLN A 174 -27.82 2.26 9.15
CA GLN A 174 -28.62 1.29 9.92
C GLN A 174 -28.63 1.65 11.40
N ASP A 175 -27.46 1.89 12.00
CA ASP A 175 -27.31 2.30 13.40
C ASP A 175 -28.10 3.59 13.69
N ARG A 176 -28.05 4.55 12.75
CA ARG A 176 -28.79 5.81 12.84
C ARG A 176 -30.31 5.60 12.79
N LEU A 177 -30.80 4.67 11.98
CA LEU A 177 -32.22 4.34 11.90
C LEU A 177 -32.70 3.61 13.16
N ILE A 178 -31.92 2.64 13.65
CA ILE A 178 -32.22 1.91 14.90
C ILE A 178 -32.27 2.87 16.08
N TYR A 179 -31.30 3.79 16.18
CA TYR A 179 -31.25 4.78 17.25
C TYR A 179 -32.45 5.74 17.22
N GLN A 180 -32.85 6.22 16.03
CA GLN A 180 -34.06 7.03 15.88
C GLN A 180 -35.33 6.26 16.23
N ALA A 181 -35.42 4.99 15.85
CA ALA A 181 -36.57 4.14 16.18
C ALA A 181 -36.70 3.95 17.70
N ARG A 182 -35.58 3.77 18.42
CA ARG A 182 -35.57 3.67 19.90
C ARG A 182 -36.04 4.97 20.57
N LEU A 183 -35.53 6.12 20.11
CA LEU A 183 -35.99 7.43 20.58
C LEU A 183 -37.48 7.67 20.29
N GLN A 184 -37.95 7.28 19.11
CA GLN A 184 -39.35 7.41 18.74
C GLN A 184 -40.26 6.47 19.54
N ALA A 185 -39.81 5.26 19.86
CA ALA A 185 -40.52 4.33 20.72
C ALA A 185 -40.70 4.90 22.14
N ARG A 186 -39.68 5.58 22.68
CA ARG A 186 -39.70 6.17 24.02
C ARG A 186 -40.49 7.48 24.11
N TYR A 187 -40.28 8.40 23.16
CA TYR A 187 -40.82 9.77 23.24
C TYR A 187 -41.99 10.04 22.27
N GLY A 188 -42.36 9.03 21.46
CA GLY A 188 -43.47 9.09 20.50
C GLY A 188 -43.18 9.97 19.28
N ARG A 189 -44.23 10.42 18.59
CA ARG A 189 -44.14 11.20 17.34
C ARG A 189 -43.39 12.53 17.48
N ALA A 190 -43.39 13.12 18.68
CA ALA A 190 -42.70 14.39 18.96
C ALA A 190 -41.31 14.19 19.59
N TRP A 191 -40.67 13.03 19.40
CA TRP A 191 -39.41 12.67 20.05
C TRP A 191 -38.31 13.72 19.92
N ARG A 192 -38.21 14.40 18.78
CA ARG A 192 -37.21 15.45 18.55
C ARG A 192 -37.32 16.66 19.49
N ARG A 193 -38.51 16.91 20.03
CA ARG A 193 -38.77 18.02 20.97
C ARG A 193 -38.81 17.57 22.42
N ARG A 194 -39.05 16.28 22.68
CA ARG A 194 -39.23 15.72 24.03
C ARG A 194 -37.99 15.00 24.57
N ALA A 195 -37.10 14.55 23.70
CA ALA A 195 -35.89 13.84 24.10
C ALA A 195 -34.85 14.80 24.72
N PRO A 196 -34.16 14.41 25.82
CA PRO A 196 -33.08 15.16 26.43
C PRO A 196 -31.95 15.48 25.45
N VAL A 197 -31.23 16.57 25.68
CA VAL A 197 -30.17 17.03 24.77
C VAL A 197 -29.06 15.98 24.65
N GLU A 198 -28.72 15.33 25.75
CA GLU A 198 -27.74 14.25 25.89
C GLU A 198 -28.07 13.06 24.97
N SER A 199 -29.35 12.72 24.85
CA SER A 199 -29.83 11.65 23.97
C SER A 199 -29.85 12.02 22.48
N LEU A 200 -29.88 13.32 22.17
CA LEU A 200 -29.82 13.83 20.80
C LEU A 200 -28.37 14.07 20.33
N MET A 201 -27.42 14.20 21.26
CA MET A 201 -26.01 14.46 20.96
C MET A 201 -25.38 13.38 20.04
N PRO A 202 -25.57 12.07 20.26
CA PRO A 202 -25.04 11.05 19.34
C PRO A 202 -25.56 11.18 17.91
N LEU A 203 -26.83 11.56 17.72
CA LEU A 203 -27.39 11.82 16.38
C LEU A 203 -26.83 13.08 15.72
N ARG A 204 -26.38 14.06 16.52
CA ARG A 204 -25.71 15.27 16.02
C ARG A 204 -24.27 14.96 15.64
N LEU A 205 -23.54 14.25 16.49
CA LEU A 205 -22.16 13.81 16.27
C LEU A 205 -22.05 12.85 15.07
N ALA A 206 -23.04 11.99 14.86
CA ALA A 206 -23.13 11.14 13.68
C ALA A 206 -23.26 11.90 12.35
N LYS A 207 -23.68 13.18 12.37
CA LYS A 207 -23.64 14.02 11.16
C LYS A 207 -22.24 14.53 10.83
N TYR A 208 -21.29 14.34 11.74
CA TYR A 208 -19.88 14.72 11.57
C TYR A 208 -18.96 13.49 11.46
N GLY A 209 -19.53 12.30 11.25
CA GLY A 209 -18.77 11.07 11.02
C GLY A 209 -18.45 10.24 12.27
N VAL A 210 -18.89 10.64 13.47
CA VAL A 210 -18.69 9.86 14.69
C VAL A 210 -19.65 8.66 14.73
N PRO A 211 -19.17 7.41 14.91
CA PRO A 211 -20.03 6.23 14.95
C PRO A 211 -21.07 6.27 16.08
N LEU A 212 -22.33 5.95 15.74
CA LEU A 212 -23.41 5.76 16.72
C LEU A 212 -23.24 4.49 17.55
N ALA A 213 -22.44 3.52 17.09
CA ALA A 213 -22.12 2.33 17.86
C ALA A 213 -21.38 2.68 19.17
N GLU A 214 -20.52 3.70 19.14
CA GLU A 214 -19.71 4.12 20.29
C GLU A 214 -20.44 5.15 21.16
N THR A 215 -21.13 6.11 20.54
CA THR A 215 -21.78 7.22 21.25
C THR A 215 -23.25 6.96 21.59
N GLY A 216 -23.89 6.01 20.91
CA GLY A 216 -25.30 5.68 21.06
C GLY A 216 -25.67 5.05 22.42
N PRO A 217 -24.89 4.11 22.97
CA PRO A 217 -25.17 3.54 24.29
C PRO A 217 -25.28 4.61 25.39
N ALA A 218 -24.36 5.59 25.40
CA ALA A 218 -24.37 6.69 26.35
C ALA A 218 -25.59 7.63 26.18
N GLY A 219 -25.99 7.93 24.94
CA GLY A 219 -27.17 8.76 24.69
C GLY A 219 -28.50 8.04 24.95
N LEU A 220 -28.57 6.72 24.75
CA LEU A 220 -29.74 5.91 25.14
C LEU A 220 -29.85 5.79 26.66
N ALA A 221 -28.73 5.58 27.35
CA ALA A 221 -28.68 5.60 28.81
C ALA A 221 -29.16 6.94 29.38
N ALA A 222 -28.74 8.07 28.79
CA ALA A 222 -29.22 9.40 29.16
C ALA A 222 -30.73 9.62 28.89
N ALA A 223 -31.32 8.87 27.95
CA ALA A 223 -32.77 8.85 27.71
C ALA A 223 -33.54 7.93 28.68
N GLY A 224 -32.84 7.25 29.60
CA GLY A 224 -33.42 6.20 30.44
C GLY A 224 -33.91 5.00 29.63
N ILE A 225 -33.29 4.75 28.46
CA ILE A 225 -33.51 3.57 27.63
C ILE A 225 -32.33 2.65 27.92
N GLU A 226 -32.54 1.66 28.78
CA GLU A 226 -31.51 0.63 28.96
C GLU A 226 -31.24 -0.06 27.63
N PRO A 227 -29.96 -0.35 27.30
CA PRO A 227 -29.66 -1.18 26.17
C PRO A 227 -30.31 -2.54 26.45
N ALA A 228 -31.45 -2.80 25.81
CA ALA A 228 -31.99 -4.14 25.73
C ALA A 228 -30.90 -4.99 25.06
N LEU A 229 -30.09 -5.66 25.89
CA LEU A 229 -29.50 -6.93 25.55
C LEU A 229 -30.62 -7.72 24.89
N LEU A 230 -30.33 -8.26 23.70
CA LEU A 230 -31.25 -9.11 22.96
C LEU A 230 -31.96 -10.03 23.94
N PRO A 231 -33.30 -10.15 23.91
CA PRO A 231 -33.98 -11.11 24.77
C PRO A 231 -33.29 -12.47 24.57
N PRO A 232 -33.01 -13.23 25.65
CA PRO A 232 -32.45 -14.56 25.50
C PRO A 232 -33.32 -15.31 24.49
N ALA A 233 -32.66 -16.01 23.56
CA ALA A 233 -33.34 -16.85 22.59
C ALA A 233 -34.41 -17.66 23.34
N PRO A 234 -35.65 -17.74 22.83
CA PRO A 234 -36.73 -18.43 23.52
C PRO A 234 -36.21 -19.81 23.92
N GLU A 235 -36.21 -20.09 25.22
CA GLU A 235 -35.88 -21.42 25.73
C GLU A 235 -36.74 -22.41 24.95
N PRO A 236 -36.13 -23.50 24.42
CA PRO A 236 -36.89 -24.49 23.68
C PRO A 236 -37.99 -25.03 24.59
N VAL A 237 -39.23 -24.62 24.30
CA VAL A 237 -40.42 -25.11 24.99
C VAL A 237 -40.44 -26.62 24.83
N ALA A 238 -40.34 -27.33 25.95
CA ALA A 238 -40.49 -28.77 25.99
C ALA A 238 -41.86 -29.12 25.35
N PRO A 239 -41.91 -30.04 24.38
CA PRO A 239 -43.16 -30.35 23.70
C PRO A 239 -44.16 -30.96 24.70
N GLU A 240 -45.31 -30.29 24.85
CA GLU A 240 -46.48 -30.88 25.49
C GLU A 240 -46.92 -32.16 24.75
N PRO A 241 -47.33 -33.22 25.47
CA PRO A 241 -47.71 -34.48 24.84
C PRO A 241 -49.06 -34.34 24.12
N VAL A 242 -49.02 -34.30 22.79
CA VAL A 242 -50.22 -34.40 21.94
C VAL A 242 -50.71 -35.85 21.94
N ALA A 243 -51.99 -36.03 22.30
CA ALA A 243 -52.67 -37.32 22.29
C ALA A 243 -52.68 -37.99 20.89
N PRO A 244 -52.63 -39.34 20.81
CA PRO A 244 -52.42 -40.06 19.56
C PRO A 244 -53.66 -40.04 18.66
N GLN A 245 -53.50 -39.56 17.42
CA GLN A 245 -54.46 -39.78 16.34
C GLN A 245 -54.04 -40.98 15.47
N PRO A 246 -54.98 -41.75 14.90
CA PRO A 246 -54.69 -43.06 14.29
C PRO A 246 -54.02 -42.96 12.92
N VAL A 247 -53.16 -43.95 12.67
CA VAL A 247 -52.28 -44.16 11.51
C VAL A 247 -53.07 -44.56 10.25
N ALA A 248 -52.70 -44.00 9.10
CA ALA A 248 -52.98 -44.54 7.78
C ALA A 248 -51.66 -44.61 6.93
N PRO A 249 -51.53 -45.56 5.99
CA PRO A 249 -50.26 -46.25 5.72
C PRO A 249 -49.28 -45.57 4.76
N GLN A 250 -48.03 -46.03 4.91
CA GLN A 250 -46.77 -45.58 4.33
C GLN A 250 -46.64 -45.72 2.81
N ALA A 251 -45.84 -44.84 2.20
CA ALA A 251 -45.16 -45.05 0.92
C ALA A 251 -43.62 -45.00 1.14
N PRO A 252 -42.82 -45.80 0.41
CA PRO A 252 -41.45 -46.19 0.80
C PRO A 252 -40.36 -45.11 0.58
N PRO A 253 -39.23 -45.21 1.31
CA PRO A 253 -38.16 -44.21 1.30
C PRO A 253 -37.16 -44.39 0.14
N ALA A 254 -36.68 -43.27 -0.40
CA ALA A 254 -35.48 -43.20 -1.24
C ALA A 254 -34.27 -42.74 -0.38
N PRO A 255 -33.05 -43.25 -0.63
CA PRO A 255 -31.93 -43.17 0.29
C PRO A 255 -31.30 -41.76 0.38
N ALA A 256 -31.02 -41.34 1.61
CA ALA A 256 -30.30 -40.12 1.93
C ALA A 256 -28.80 -40.30 1.73
N VAL A 257 -28.19 -39.31 1.07
CA VAL A 257 -26.74 -39.15 0.95
C VAL A 257 -26.22 -38.51 2.23
N GLU A 258 -25.29 -39.18 2.91
CA GLU A 258 -24.53 -38.64 4.03
C GLU A 258 -23.64 -37.49 3.58
N THR A 259 -23.89 -36.29 4.11
CA THR A 259 -22.87 -35.24 4.21
C THR A 259 -22.65 -34.92 5.68
N ALA A 260 -21.58 -35.52 6.22
CA ALA A 260 -21.02 -35.20 7.52
C ALA A 260 -20.41 -33.78 7.49
N HIS A 261 -20.95 -32.86 8.27
CA HIS A 261 -20.27 -31.64 8.68
C HIS A 261 -20.19 -31.60 10.21
N GLN A 262 -18.97 -31.87 10.69
CA GLN A 262 -18.55 -31.77 12.08
C GLN A 262 -18.53 -30.29 12.49
N HIS A 263 -19.24 -29.97 13.56
CA HIS A 263 -19.21 -28.68 14.25
C HIS A 263 -18.27 -28.83 15.46
N PRO A 264 -17.22 -28.01 15.63
CA PRO A 264 -16.39 -28.05 16.82
C PRO A 264 -17.12 -27.42 18.03
N GLU A 265 -17.24 -28.21 19.09
CA GLU A 265 -17.70 -27.83 20.43
C GLU A 265 -16.73 -26.85 21.10
N LEU A 266 -17.25 -25.78 21.71
CA LEU A 266 -16.52 -24.91 22.65
C LEU A 266 -17.12 -25.07 24.06
N PRO A 267 -16.33 -25.21 25.14
CA PRO A 267 -16.85 -25.44 26.48
C PRO A 267 -17.40 -24.16 27.13
N GLN A 268 -18.58 -24.28 27.76
CA GLN A 268 -19.15 -23.28 28.67
C GLN A 268 -18.63 -23.53 30.09
N THR A 269 -18.15 -22.49 30.78
CA THR A 269 -18.23 -22.37 32.25
C THR A 269 -18.20 -20.90 32.68
N ALA A 270 -19.13 -20.58 33.59
CA ALA A 270 -19.06 -19.61 34.70
C ALA A 270 -20.18 -18.55 34.74
N THR A 271 -20.81 -18.54 35.90
CA THR A 271 -21.94 -17.78 36.45
C THR A 271 -21.65 -16.27 36.60
N PRO A 272 -22.67 -15.40 36.76
CA PRO A 272 -22.52 -13.94 36.71
C PRO A 272 -22.31 -13.29 38.08
N GLU A 273 -21.32 -12.38 38.18
CA GLU A 273 -21.17 -11.41 39.27
C GLU A 273 -21.59 -10.00 38.80
N GLU A 274 -22.26 -9.27 39.69
CA GLU A 274 -22.75 -7.89 39.54
C GLU A 274 -21.64 -6.87 39.18
N PRO A 275 -21.98 -5.75 38.51
CA PRO A 275 -21.00 -4.76 38.08
C PRO A 275 -20.57 -3.85 39.25
N ALA A 276 -19.36 -4.06 39.75
CA ALA A 276 -18.65 -3.06 40.53
C ALA A 276 -18.23 -1.88 39.62
N ASN A 277 -18.84 -0.73 39.89
CA ASN A 277 -18.30 0.63 39.82
C ASN A 277 -17.23 0.95 38.74
N HIS A 278 -17.61 1.81 37.79
CA HIS A 278 -16.71 2.44 36.82
C HIS A 278 -15.57 3.22 37.50
N GLY A 279 -14.36 2.67 37.47
CA GLY A 279 -13.11 3.40 37.71
C GLY A 279 -12.40 3.65 36.38
N SER A 280 -12.46 4.88 35.86
CA SER A 280 -11.65 5.29 34.71
C SER A 280 -10.16 5.29 35.11
N PRO A 281 -9.24 4.67 34.33
CA PRO A 281 -7.82 4.56 34.68
C PRO A 281 -7.07 5.89 34.62
N TRP A 282 -7.76 6.98 34.26
CA TRP A 282 -7.20 8.32 34.12
C TRP A 282 -7.40 9.20 35.37
N PHE A 283 -8.17 8.77 36.37
CA PHE A 283 -8.59 9.62 37.49
C PHE A 283 -8.64 8.93 38.86
N ALA A 284 -7.67 8.07 39.20
CA ALA A 284 -7.49 7.66 40.60
C ALA A 284 -6.05 7.20 40.91
N GLU A 285 -5.20 8.11 41.41
CA GLU A 285 -4.47 8.01 42.69
C GLU A 285 -3.48 9.19 42.84
N PRO A 286 -3.22 9.66 44.08
CA PRO A 286 -2.27 10.73 44.35
C PRO A 286 -0.83 10.20 44.23
N VAL A 287 0.02 10.95 43.54
CA VAL A 287 1.44 10.66 43.37
C VAL A 287 2.12 10.56 44.74
N PRO A 288 2.81 9.46 45.09
CA PRO A 288 3.62 9.44 46.30
C PRO A 288 4.85 10.32 46.09
N ASP A 289 5.20 11.12 47.09
CA ASP A 289 6.43 11.91 47.15
C ASP A 289 7.64 10.99 46.90
N LYS A 290 8.18 11.03 45.67
CA LYS A 290 9.50 10.49 45.40
C LYS A 290 10.52 11.55 45.80
N VAL A 291 11.06 11.38 47.00
CA VAL A 291 12.30 12.00 47.45
C VAL A 291 13.37 11.74 46.40
N TYR A 292 13.95 12.80 45.86
CA TYR A 292 15.04 12.74 44.89
C TYR A 292 16.35 12.44 45.64
N GLU A 293 16.76 11.17 45.68
CA GLU A 293 18.14 10.83 46.07
C GLU A 293 19.04 11.01 44.85
N GLY A 294 19.76 12.12 44.82
CA GLY A 294 20.73 12.44 43.79
C GLY A 294 21.96 11.51 43.86
N GLY A 295 22.00 10.52 43.00
CA GLY A 295 23.20 9.74 42.69
C GLY A 295 23.88 10.27 41.42
N TYR A 296 24.38 11.52 41.45
CA TYR A 296 25.24 12.03 40.38
C TYR A 296 26.66 11.52 40.64
N ASP A 297 27.19 10.67 39.76
CA ASP A 297 28.61 10.32 39.75
C ASP A 297 29.38 11.43 39.00
N PRO A 298 30.21 12.25 39.69
CA PRO A 298 30.96 13.33 39.07
C PRO A 298 32.06 12.84 38.12
N ASN A 299 32.32 11.54 38.04
CA ASN A 299 33.29 10.92 37.13
C ASN A 299 32.65 10.19 35.95
N PHE A 300 31.36 10.41 35.67
CA PHE A 300 30.74 9.90 34.45
C PHE A 300 31.39 10.57 33.22
N VAL A 301 32.29 9.85 32.57
CA VAL A 301 32.82 10.18 31.24
C VAL A 301 32.02 9.33 30.25
N PRO A 302 31.21 9.92 29.35
CA PRO A 302 30.53 9.13 28.33
C PRO A 302 31.59 8.51 27.41
N GLU A 303 31.59 7.18 27.29
CA GLU A 303 32.28 6.54 26.17
C GLU A 303 31.64 7.05 24.87
N PRO A 304 32.43 7.33 23.82
CA PRO A 304 31.87 7.69 22.54
C PRO A 304 31.23 6.43 21.96
N ASP A 305 29.93 6.29 22.15
CA ASP A 305 29.10 5.42 21.33
C ASP A 305 29.31 5.87 19.88
N TYR A 306 30.09 5.09 19.14
CA TYR A 306 30.23 5.23 17.70
C TYR A 306 28.91 4.74 17.09
N GLU A 307 27.88 5.59 17.15
CA GLU A 307 26.80 5.48 16.18
C GLU A 307 27.46 5.66 14.81
N PRO A 308 27.30 4.73 13.86
CA PRO A 308 27.73 5.00 12.50
C PRO A 308 26.94 6.22 12.06
N LEU A 309 27.66 7.32 11.85
CA LEU A 309 27.19 8.49 11.12
C LEU A 309 26.39 7.95 9.92
N VAL A 310 25.13 8.37 9.81
CA VAL A 310 24.34 8.24 8.58
C VAL A 310 25.31 8.53 7.43
N ASP A 311 25.50 7.57 6.53
CA ASP A 311 26.42 7.68 5.39
C ASP A 311 26.32 9.08 4.81
N VAL A 312 27.32 9.91 5.11
CA VAL A 312 27.43 11.25 4.56
C VAL A 312 27.92 10.99 3.14
N PRO A 313 27.12 11.25 2.09
CA PRO A 313 27.53 10.96 0.74
C PRO A 313 28.80 11.78 0.44
N GLU A 314 29.83 11.11 -0.07
CA GLU A 314 30.99 11.78 -0.65
C GLU A 314 30.54 12.79 -1.73
N PRO A 315 31.31 13.87 -1.98
CA PRO A 315 30.90 14.97 -2.87
C PRO A 315 30.51 14.53 -4.29
N GLU A 316 30.99 13.38 -4.76
CA GLU A 316 30.60 12.82 -6.06
C GLU A 316 29.19 12.18 -6.05
N HIS A 317 28.69 11.72 -4.89
CA HIS A 317 27.37 11.07 -4.79
C HIS A 317 26.19 12.04 -4.69
N MET A 318 26.38 13.30 -4.26
CA MET A 318 25.28 14.27 -4.27
C MET A 318 24.96 14.78 -5.69
N ALA A 319 25.97 14.88 -6.56
CA ALA A 319 25.76 15.21 -7.97
C ALA A 319 24.88 14.15 -8.68
N ASP A 320 24.98 12.88 -8.27
CA ASP A 320 24.15 11.78 -8.77
C ASP A 320 22.73 11.73 -8.15
N THR A 321 22.47 12.42 -7.04
CA THR A 321 21.11 12.53 -6.42
C THR A 321 20.35 13.80 -6.81
N ALA A 322 20.98 14.71 -7.56
CA ALA A 322 20.34 15.92 -8.07
C ALA A 322 19.13 15.60 -8.98
N ASP A 323 19.08 14.40 -9.55
CA ASP A 323 17.96 13.91 -10.38
C ASP A 323 16.65 13.68 -9.59
N GLU A 324 16.67 13.62 -8.25
CA GLU A 324 15.47 13.43 -7.42
C GLU A 324 14.92 14.73 -6.79
N TRP A 325 15.69 15.82 -6.82
CA TRP A 325 15.26 17.10 -6.24
C TRP A 325 14.47 17.90 -7.29
N PRO A 326 13.39 18.60 -6.89
CA PRO A 326 12.76 19.59 -7.75
C PRO A 326 13.82 20.56 -8.28
N GLN A 327 13.74 20.93 -9.56
CA GLN A 327 14.71 21.84 -10.17
C GLN A 327 14.86 23.17 -9.39
N GLU A 328 13.76 23.65 -8.79
CA GLU A 328 13.75 24.83 -7.92
C GLU A 328 14.62 24.67 -6.65
N ASP A 329 14.66 23.47 -6.07
CA ASP A 329 15.46 23.17 -4.87
C ASP A 329 16.96 23.09 -5.24
N VAL A 330 17.28 22.58 -6.45
CA VAL A 330 18.65 22.53 -6.98
C VAL A 330 19.17 23.94 -7.23
N GLU A 331 18.44 24.76 -7.99
CA GLU A 331 18.80 26.15 -8.26
C GLU A 331 18.97 26.97 -6.96
N PHE A 332 18.10 26.72 -5.97
CA PHE A 332 18.22 27.33 -4.64
C PHE A 332 19.50 26.89 -3.91
N SER A 333 19.84 25.59 -3.97
CA SER A 333 21.01 25.04 -3.27
C SER A 333 22.34 25.58 -3.81
N GLU A 334 22.44 25.79 -5.12
CA GLU A 334 23.63 26.36 -5.77
C GLU A 334 23.84 27.81 -5.35
N LEU A 335 22.79 28.63 -5.44
CA LEU A 335 22.82 30.03 -4.98
C LEU A 335 23.12 30.13 -3.49
N ALA A 336 22.56 29.23 -2.67
CA ALA A 336 22.82 29.18 -1.24
C ALA A 336 24.29 28.87 -0.92
N TYR A 337 24.94 27.99 -1.68
CA TYR A 337 26.37 27.70 -1.52
C TYR A 337 27.24 28.92 -1.85
N GLU A 338 26.94 29.65 -2.92
CA GLU A 338 27.69 30.85 -3.29
C GLU A 338 27.66 31.90 -2.18
N VAL A 339 26.49 32.16 -1.61
CA VAL A 339 26.34 33.10 -0.48
C VAL A 339 27.05 32.57 0.77
N TYR A 340 26.97 31.27 1.03
CA TYR A 340 27.70 30.64 2.13
C TYR A 340 29.21 30.82 2.01
N ALA A 341 29.78 30.62 0.82
CA ALA A 341 31.21 30.78 0.55
C ALA A 341 31.65 32.24 0.72
N GLN A 342 30.85 33.20 0.23
CA GLN A 342 31.12 34.64 0.41
C GLN A 342 31.15 35.06 1.87
N LEU A 343 30.21 34.58 2.69
CA LEU A 343 30.17 34.86 4.12
C LEU A 343 31.32 34.18 4.86
N SER A 344 31.69 32.97 4.43
CA SER A 344 32.77 32.18 5.02
C SER A 344 34.17 32.70 4.68
N ALA A 345 34.31 33.52 3.64
CA ALA A 345 35.58 34.16 3.26
C ALA A 345 36.21 35.00 4.39
N ASN A 346 35.38 35.55 5.30
CA ASN A 346 35.85 36.36 6.43
C ASN A 346 36.14 35.53 7.71
N GLY A 347 36.21 34.20 7.60
CA GLY A 347 36.63 33.30 8.68
C GLY A 347 35.51 32.85 9.63
N GLY A 348 34.24 33.04 9.27
CA GLY A 348 33.10 32.60 10.07
C GLY A 348 32.11 31.76 9.26
N HIS A 349 31.63 30.64 9.81
CA HIS A 349 30.61 29.82 9.15
C HIS A 349 29.21 30.29 9.55
N PRO A 350 28.39 30.82 8.62
CA PRO A 350 27.02 31.24 8.94
C PRO A 350 26.15 30.03 9.32
N ASN A 351 25.15 30.28 10.17
CA ASN A 351 24.09 29.31 10.46
C ASN A 351 22.93 29.45 9.45
N ALA A 352 21.92 28.59 9.55
CA ALA A 352 20.83 28.52 8.57
C ALA A 352 20.06 29.84 8.50
N ASP A 353 19.76 30.42 9.66
CA ASP A 353 18.95 31.64 9.77
C ASP A 353 19.69 32.85 9.16
N VAL A 354 21.00 32.98 9.39
CA VAL A 354 21.82 34.04 8.79
C VAL A 354 21.86 33.87 7.27
N LEU A 355 22.03 32.64 6.78
CA LEU A 355 22.08 32.36 5.35
C LEU A 355 20.73 32.64 4.66
N ASP A 356 19.62 32.28 5.30
CA ASP A 356 18.25 32.57 4.82
C ASP A 356 17.97 34.07 4.72
N ILE A 357 18.39 34.83 5.73
CA ILE A 357 18.30 36.31 5.72
C ILE A 357 19.12 36.89 4.58
N HIS A 358 20.36 36.44 4.39
CA HIS A 358 21.20 36.97 3.30
C HIS A 358 20.67 36.60 1.91
N LEU A 359 20.17 35.38 1.73
CA LEU A 359 19.55 34.96 0.46
C LEU A 359 18.31 35.78 0.12
N SER A 360 17.46 36.04 1.12
CA SER A 360 16.21 36.78 0.92
C SER A 360 16.41 38.30 0.79
N ASP A 361 17.28 38.91 1.59
CA ASP A 361 17.46 40.38 1.62
C ASP A 361 18.45 40.89 0.56
N ALA A 362 19.58 40.20 0.36
CA ALA A 362 20.62 40.67 -0.55
C ALA A 362 20.46 40.12 -1.97
N HIS A 363 19.99 38.88 -2.10
CA HIS A 363 19.87 38.18 -3.39
C HIS A 363 18.41 38.04 -3.88
N ASN A 364 17.42 38.46 -3.08
CA ASN A 364 15.99 38.33 -3.38
C ASN A 364 15.56 36.89 -3.76
N VAL A 365 16.27 35.90 -3.22
CA VAL A 365 16.00 34.47 -3.40
C VAL A 365 15.07 34.03 -2.28
N ARG A 366 13.90 33.49 -2.64
CA ARG A 366 12.91 32.99 -1.67
C ARG A 366 12.49 31.59 -2.04
N HIS A 367 12.52 30.69 -1.08
CA HIS A 367 12.09 29.31 -1.26
C HIS A 367 11.06 28.91 -0.19
N PRO A 368 9.96 28.20 -0.53
CA PRO A 368 8.94 27.80 0.45
C PRO A 368 9.46 26.93 1.60
N ARG A 369 10.60 26.27 1.38
CA ARG A 369 11.27 25.37 2.34
C ARG A 369 12.71 25.80 2.67
N SER A 370 13.05 27.08 2.52
CA SER A 370 14.43 27.57 2.66
C SER A 370 15.07 27.15 4.00
N GLU A 371 14.37 27.36 5.12
CA GLU A 371 14.84 27.04 6.46
C GLU A 371 15.18 25.54 6.66
N GLU A 372 14.35 24.65 6.10
CA GLU A 372 14.56 23.19 6.19
C GLU A 372 15.71 22.75 5.28
N LEU A 373 15.74 23.23 4.04
CA LEU A 373 16.79 22.91 3.06
C LEU A 373 18.17 23.39 3.54
N LEU A 374 18.26 24.63 4.04
CA LEU A 374 19.53 25.18 4.51
C LEU A 374 20.07 24.42 5.74
N ARG A 375 19.19 23.97 6.65
CA ARG A 375 19.60 23.10 7.77
C ARG A 375 20.17 21.77 7.30
N GLN A 376 19.57 21.19 6.27
CA GLN A 376 20.03 19.93 5.70
C GLN A 376 21.37 20.10 4.95
N LEU A 377 21.54 21.21 4.23
CA LEU A 377 22.71 21.45 3.36
C LEU A 377 23.92 22.07 4.08
N LEU A 378 23.73 22.68 5.25
CA LEU A 378 24.81 23.33 6.01
C LEU A 378 26.05 22.47 6.31
N PRO A 379 25.92 21.21 6.76
CA PRO A 379 27.07 20.34 6.96
C PRO A 379 27.87 20.14 5.68
N TYR A 380 27.18 19.99 4.55
CA TYR A 380 27.77 19.82 3.24
C TYR A 380 28.48 21.09 2.76
N PHE A 381 27.85 22.26 2.89
CA PHE A 381 28.48 23.54 2.55
C PHE A 381 29.79 23.76 3.32
N ARG A 382 29.82 23.40 4.60
CA ARG A 382 31.05 23.49 5.40
C ARG A 382 32.14 22.56 4.88
N GLN A 383 31.80 21.31 4.58
CA GLN A 383 32.75 20.32 4.08
C GLN A 383 33.32 20.75 2.72
N ARG A 384 32.45 21.16 1.79
CA ARG A 384 32.82 21.63 0.45
C ARG A 384 33.72 22.87 0.51
N TYR A 385 33.36 23.87 1.32
CA TYR A 385 34.18 25.07 1.49
C TYR A 385 35.57 24.74 2.07
N THR A 386 35.63 23.84 3.05
CA THR A 386 36.92 23.42 3.65
C THR A 386 37.81 22.69 2.64
N ALA A 387 37.22 21.82 1.80
CA ALA A 387 37.94 21.14 0.73
C ALA A 387 38.47 22.13 -0.32
N GLU A 388 37.64 23.08 -0.76
CA GLU A 388 38.03 24.14 -1.71
C GLU A 388 39.18 25.01 -1.15
N GLN A 389 39.15 25.35 0.14
CA GLN A 389 40.26 26.09 0.77
C GLN A 389 41.55 25.25 0.86
N ALA A 390 41.45 23.96 1.17
CA ALA A 390 42.61 23.08 1.24
C ALA A 390 43.27 22.87 -0.14
N GLU A 391 42.48 22.80 -1.22
CA GLU A 391 43.00 22.75 -2.59
C GLU A 391 43.70 24.06 -2.98
N LEU A 392 43.10 25.21 -2.67
CA LEU A 392 43.72 26.51 -2.91
C LEU A 392 45.03 26.68 -2.13
N GLU A 393 45.10 26.21 -0.88
CA GLU A 393 46.35 26.21 -0.10
C GLU A 393 47.41 25.29 -0.72
N ALA A 394 47.02 24.12 -1.23
CA ALA A 394 47.94 23.19 -1.90
C ALA A 394 48.51 23.78 -3.21
N ASP A 395 47.68 24.45 -4.01
CA ASP A 395 48.08 25.11 -5.26
C ASP A 395 48.99 26.33 -5.03
N HIS A 396 48.90 26.99 -3.88
CA HIS A 396 49.78 28.10 -3.53
C HIS A 396 51.16 27.64 -2.97
N ILE A 397 51.30 26.36 -2.62
CA ILE A 397 52.54 25.77 -2.08
C ILE A 397 53.36 25.05 -3.18
N ALA A 398 52.75 24.71 -4.32
CA ALA A 398 53.40 24.16 -5.52
C ALA A 398 54.01 25.27 -6.41
#